data_AF-A0A936PW02-F1
#
_entry.id   AF-A0A936PW02-F1
#
_cell.length_a   1.000
_cell.length_b   1.000
_cell.length_c   1.000
_cell.angle_alpha   90.00
_cell.angle_beta   90.00
_cell.angle_gamma   90.00
#
_symmetry.space_group_name_H-M   'P 1'
#
loop_
_entity.id
_entity.type
_entity.pdbx_description
1 polymer ?
#
loop_
_entity_poly.entity_id
_entity_poly.type
_entity_poly.pdbx_seq_one_letter_code
_entity_poly.pdbx_strand_id
1 'polypeptide(L)'
;MGLSCDAQHPTAPRADGSGMAAAMARALARAGLPPEAVDTICAHGSGTLASDAAEARAIGALFPHRPPVFGLKGALGHSLGAATAVEAAVCVLALRAGCLPPTVGHEVQDAAMALDVLTAPRAAPGLRHVLSGGFAFGGLNSALLLGPAS
;
A
#
# COMPACT_ATOMS: atom_id res chain seq x y z
N MET A 1 -9.03 8.72 -4.08
CA MET A 1 -9.15 7.90 -2.85
C MET A 1 -10.30 6.92 -2.99
N GLY A 2 -10.12 5.66 -2.64
CA GLY A 2 -11.18 4.66 -2.48
C GLY A 2 -11.31 4.25 -1.02
N LEU A 3 -12.52 3.84 -0.62
CA LEU A 3 -12.85 3.41 0.74
C LEU A 3 -13.65 2.11 0.67
N SER A 4 -13.50 1.23 1.67
CA SER A 4 -14.36 0.05 1.87
C SER A 4 -14.45 -0.31 3.35
N CYS A 5 -15.32 -1.27 3.69
CA CYS A 5 -15.47 -1.80 5.04
C CYS A 5 -15.57 -3.33 5.00
N ASP A 6 -14.81 -4.02 5.85
CA ASP A 6 -14.81 -5.48 5.93
C ASP A 6 -16.10 -6.06 6.53
N ALA A 7 -16.76 -5.31 7.42
CA ALA A 7 -18.01 -5.65 8.10
C ALA A 7 -18.05 -7.06 8.74
N GLN A 8 -16.90 -7.55 9.23
CA GLN A 8 -16.76 -8.93 9.71
C GLN A 8 -16.29 -9.05 11.16
N HIS A 9 -15.26 -8.30 11.56
CA HIS A 9 -14.63 -8.48 12.87
C HIS A 9 -14.04 -7.14 13.38
N PRO A 10 -14.04 -6.88 14.70
CA PRO A 10 -13.59 -5.59 15.26
C PRO A 10 -12.10 -5.30 15.08
N THR A 11 -11.23 -6.31 14.96
CA THR A 11 -9.77 -6.12 14.84
C THR A 11 -9.12 -6.90 13.70
N ALA A 12 -9.44 -8.18 13.55
CA ALA A 12 -8.98 -8.99 12.43
C ALA A 12 -9.49 -8.47 11.07
N PRO A 13 -8.62 -8.37 10.05
CA PRO A 13 -9.04 -8.08 8.69
C PRO A 13 -9.73 -9.29 8.06
N ARG A 14 -10.42 -9.08 6.93
CA ARG A 14 -10.79 -10.21 6.06
C ARG A 14 -9.53 -10.93 5.58
N ALA A 15 -9.42 -12.22 5.87
CA ALA A 15 -8.27 -13.01 5.47
C ALA A 15 -8.08 -13.02 3.94
N ASP A 16 -9.15 -12.97 3.14
CA ASP A 16 -9.03 -12.93 1.68
C ASP A 16 -8.48 -11.59 1.13
N GLY A 17 -8.35 -10.55 1.96
CA GLY A 17 -7.92 -9.21 1.53
C GLY A 17 -8.94 -8.46 0.66
N SER A 18 -10.15 -9.00 0.47
CA SER A 18 -11.14 -8.46 -0.49
C SER A 18 -11.58 -7.04 -0.17
N GLY A 19 -11.69 -6.66 1.11
CA GLY A 19 -12.00 -5.29 1.52
C GLY A 19 -10.89 -4.31 1.12
N MET A 20 -9.64 -4.66 1.40
CA MET A 20 -8.47 -3.88 1.00
C MET A 20 -8.41 -3.73 -0.52
N ALA A 21 -8.58 -4.84 -1.27
CA ALA A 21 -8.63 -4.84 -2.73
C ALA A 21 -9.76 -3.95 -3.27
N ALA A 22 -10.95 -3.98 -2.65
CA ALA A 22 -12.07 -3.13 -3.03
C ALA A 22 -11.76 -1.63 -2.81
N ALA A 23 -11.05 -1.27 -1.73
CA ALA A 23 -10.62 0.11 -1.51
C ALA A 23 -9.64 0.57 -2.59
N MET A 24 -8.64 -0.26 -2.92
CA MET A 24 -7.67 0.01 -3.99
C MET A 24 -8.35 0.15 -5.37
N ALA A 25 -9.22 -0.80 -5.74
CA ALA A 25 -9.95 -0.80 -7.00
C ALA A 25 -10.86 0.44 -7.13
N ARG A 26 -11.51 0.88 -6.04
CA ARG A 26 -12.30 2.12 -6.02
C ARG A 26 -11.43 3.36 -6.20
N ALA A 27 -10.20 3.36 -5.70
CA ALA A 27 -9.26 4.47 -5.90
C ALA A 27 -8.87 4.60 -7.38
N LEU A 28 -8.56 3.48 -8.03
CA LEU A 28 -8.25 3.38 -9.45
C LEU A 28 -9.44 3.81 -10.32
N ALA A 29 -10.63 3.26 -10.05
CA ALA A 29 -11.85 3.59 -10.78
C ALA A 29 -12.19 5.08 -10.72
N ARG A 30 -12.03 5.72 -9.55
CA ARG A 30 -12.24 7.18 -9.42
C ARG A 30 -11.22 8.01 -10.19
N ALA A 31 -10.02 7.48 -10.42
CA ALA A 31 -9.00 8.14 -11.22
C ALA A 31 -9.12 7.81 -12.72
N GLY A 32 -9.99 6.89 -13.11
CA GLY A 32 -10.08 6.40 -14.49
C GLY A 32 -8.81 5.67 -14.95
N LEU A 33 -8.03 5.12 -14.01
CA LEU A 33 -6.76 4.46 -14.30
C LEU A 33 -6.86 2.95 -14.14
N PRO A 34 -6.23 2.16 -15.03
CA PRO A 34 -6.14 0.71 -14.87
C PRO A 34 -5.06 0.35 -13.83
N PRO A 35 -5.07 -0.88 -13.26
CA PRO A 35 -4.05 -1.30 -12.29
C PRO A 35 -2.61 -1.14 -12.77
N GLU A 36 -2.35 -1.36 -14.06
CA GLU A 36 -1.04 -1.28 -14.70
C GLU A 36 -0.46 0.15 -14.70
N ALA A 37 -1.30 1.17 -14.46
CA ALA A 37 -0.83 2.55 -14.34
C ALA A 37 -0.17 2.83 -12.98
N VAL A 38 -0.27 1.92 -12.01
CA VAL A 38 0.37 2.04 -10.69
C VAL A 38 1.82 1.59 -10.78
N ASP A 39 2.74 2.53 -10.53
CA ASP A 39 4.17 2.27 -10.63
C ASP A 39 4.73 1.65 -9.35
N THR A 40 4.15 1.95 -8.18
CA THR A 40 4.60 1.46 -6.88
C THR A 40 3.49 1.53 -5.84
N ILE A 41 3.64 0.76 -4.77
CA ILE A 41 2.68 0.70 -3.66
C ILE A 41 3.40 1.03 -2.34
N CYS A 42 2.88 2.02 -1.63
CA CYS A 42 3.17 2.22 -0.21
C CYS A 42 2.18 1.36 0.59
N ALA A 43 2.64 0.21 1.06
CA ALA A 43 1.83 -0.71 1.85
C ALA A 43 1.48 -0.10 3.21
N HIS A 44 0.34 -0.52 3.76
CA HIS A 44 0.03 -0.32 5.16
C HIS A 44 1.08 -1.03 6.03
N GLY A 45 1.45 -2.28 5.74
CA GLY A 45 2.65 -2.93 6.30
C GLY A 45 2.77 -2.74 7.81
N SER A 46 1.76 -3.20 8.54
CA SER A 46 1.66 -3.02 9.99
C SER A 46 2.68 -3.83 10.79
N GLY A 47 3.28 -4.84 10.15
CA GLY A 47 4.11 -5.86 10.81
C GLY A 47 3.28 -6.96 11.47
N THR A 48 1.94 -6.92 11.37
CA THR A 48 1.08 -7.97 11.90
C THR A 48 0.84 -9.05 10.85
N LEU A 49 1.12 -10.30 11.19
CA LEU A 49 1.04 -11.43 10.25
C LEU A 49 -0.30 -11.51 9.51
N ALA A 50 -1.42 -11.33 10.21
CA ALA A 50 -2.74 -11.43 9.61
C ALA A 50 -3.04 -10.28 8.64
N SER A 51 -2.67 -9.04 8.98
CA SER A 51 -2.90 -7.86 8.15
C SER A 51 -2.00 -7.87 6.93
N ASP A 52 -0.71 -8.10 7.12
CA ASP A 52 0.27 -8.08 6.04
C ASP A 52 0.00 -9.23 5.05
N ALA A 53 -0.45 -10.40 5.52
CA ALA A 53 -0.91 -11.48 4.64
C ALA A 53 -2.16 -11.13 3.84
N ALA A 54 -3.15 -10.48 4.46
CA ALA A 54 -4.37 -10.04 3.76
C ALA A 54 -4.06 -8.94 2.73
N GLU A 55 -3.20 -8.00 3.09
CA GLU A 55 -2.72 -6.94 2.20
C GLU A 55 -1.95 -7.52 1.01
N ALA A 56 -1.05 -8.49 1.23
CA ALA A 56 -0.32 -9.15 0.17
C ALA A 56 -1.23 -9.90 -0.82
N ARG A 57 -2.28 -10.57 -0.33
CA ARG A 57 -3.30 -11.19 -1.19
C ARG A 57 -4.06 -10.15 -2.00
N ALA A 58 -4.46 -9.04 -1.38
CA ALA A 58 -5.16 -7.94 -2.05
C ALA A 58 -4.32 -7.32 -3.18
N ILE A 59 -3.05 -7.03 -2.89
CA ILE A 59 -2.10 -6.50 -3.87
C ILE A 59 -1.88 -7.51 -5.00
N GLY A 60 -1.60 -8.77 -4.67
CA GLY A 60 -1.34 -9.82 -5.67
C GLY A 60 -2.54 -10.10 -6.59
N ALA A 61 -3.77 -9.95 -6.08
CA ALA A 61 -4.98 -10.12 -6.86
C ALA A 61 -5.25 -8.96 -7.84
N LEU A 62 -4.91 -7.72 -7.46
CA LEU A 62 -5.22 -6.52 -8.24
C LEU A 62 -4.09 -6.11 -9.18
N PHE A 63 -2.83 -6.42 -8.85
CA PHE A 63 -1.65 -5.95 -9.58
C PHE A 63 -0.80 -7.13 -10.08
N PRO A 64 -1.19 -7.79 -11.18
CA PRO A 64 -0.48 -8.97 -11.70
C PRO A 64 0.94 -8.65 -12.17
N HIS A 65 1.23 -7.39 -12.50
CA HIS A 65 2.57 -6.91 -12.88
C HIS A 65 3.54 -6.74 -11.71
N ARG A 66 3.07 -6.94 -10.46
CA ARG A 66 3.87 -6.90 -9.22
C ARG A 66 4.71 -5.63 -9.09
N PRO A 67 4.07 -4.44 -8.99
CA PRO A 67 4.81 -3.20 -8.76
C PRO A 67 5.62 -3.28 -7.46
N PRO A 68 6.77 -2.58 -7.38
CA PRO A 68 7.55 -2.50 -6.15
C PRO A 68 6.71 -2.00 -4.98
N VAL A 69 6.90 -2.61 -3.82
CA VAL A 69 6.17 -2.32 -2.59
C VAL A 69 7.14 -1.83 -1.51
N PHE A 70 6.78 -0.78 -0.79
CA PHE A 70 7.53 -0.35 0.39
C PHE A 70 6.62 -0.05 1.57
N GLY A 71 7.13 -0.22 2.80
CA GLY A 71 6.44 0.13 4.03
C GLY A 71 7.24 1.12 4.87
N LEU A 72 6.58 2.14 5.42
CA LEU A 72 7.25 3.24 6.14
C LEU A 72 7.23 3.07 7.66
N LYS A 73 6.36 2.21 8.19
CA LYS A 73 6.18 2.02 9.64
C LYS A 73 7.41 1.43 10.33
N GLY A 74 8.22 0.65 9.62
CA GLY A 74 9.50 0.15 10.14
C GLY A 74 10.51 1.27 10.43
N ALA A 75 10.44 2.40 9.71
CA ALA A 75 11.31 3.55 9.93
C ALA A 75 10.67 4.63 10.83
N LEU A 76 9.36 4.86 10.69
CA LEU A 76 8.66 6.00 11.29
C LEU A 76 7.73 5.61 12.44
N GLY A 77 7.56 4.32 12.70
CA GLY A 77 6.56 3.78 13.62
C GLY A 77 5.13 3.84 13.07
N HIS A 78 4.19 3.26 13.82
CA HIS A 78 2.76 3.29 13.48
C HIS A 78 2.02 4.36 14.29
N SER A 79 1.91 5.58 13.74
CA SER A 79 1.24 6.72 14.38
C SER A 79 -0.29 6.69 14.32
N LEU A 80 -0.89 5.50 14.22
CA LEU A 80 -2.34 5.27 14.17
C LEU A 80 -3.02 6.14 13.11
N GLY A 81 -3.98 6.99 13.52
CA GLY A 81 -4.76 7.83 12.61
C GLY A 81 -3.93 8.84 11.79
N ALA A 82 -2.70 9.15 12.22
CA ALA A 82 -1.81 10.02 11.46
C ALA A 82 -0.96 9.26 10.41
N ALA A 83 -0.90 7.93 10.47
CA ALA A 83 0.03 7.13 9.67
C ALA A 83 -0.16 7.36 8.16
N THR A 84 -1.40 7.30 7.68
CA THR A 84 -1.70 7.47 6.25
C THR A 84 -1.39 8.88 5.73
N ALA A 85 -1.49 9.89 6.58
CA ALA A 85 -1.14 11.26 6.20
C ALA A 85 0.38 11.44 6.07
N VAL A 86 1.15 10.87 7.01
CA VAL A 86 2.61 10.84 6.96
C VAL A 86 3.09 10.05 5.73
N GLU A 87 2.49 8.89 5.48
CA GLU A 87 2.79 8.05 4.31
C GLU A 87 2.50 8.77 3.00
N ALA A 88 1.37 9.47 2.90
CA ALA A 88 1.05 10.28 1.74
C ALA A 88 2.09 11.39 1.48
N ALA A 89 2.57 12.05 2.54
CA ALA A 89 3.63 13.06 2.41
C ALA A 89 4.93 12.44 1.87
N VAL A 90 5.32 11.27 2.37
CA VAL A 90 6.51 10.55 1.88
C VAL A 90 6.32 10.07 0.43
N CYS A 91 5.13 9.61 0.06
CA CYS A 91 4.81 9.25 -1.33
C CYS A 91 4.95 10.44 -2.29
N VAL A 92 4.52 11.64 -1.87
CA VAL A 92 4.73 12.87 -2.64
C VAL A 92 6.22 13.21 -2.77
N LEU A 93 7.00 13.01 -1.71
CA LEU A 93 8.46 13.18 -1.78
C LEU A 93 9.11 12.16 -2.72
N ALA A 94 8.67 10.91 -2.72
CA ALA A 94 9.15 9.87 -3.63
C ALA A 94 8.85 10.23 -5.10
N LEU A 95 7.63 10.72 -5.40
CA LEU A 95 7.24 11.25 -6.71
C LEU A 95 8.14 12.40 -7.15
N ARG A 96 8.40 13.36 -6.26
CA ARG A 96 9.26 14.53 -6.57
C ARG A 96 10.72 14.15 -6.76
N ALA A 97 11.23 13.22 -5.96
CA ALA A 97 12.62 12.80 -6.00
C ALA A 97 12.91 11.76 -7.09
N GLY A 98 11.88 11.09 -7.63
CA GLY A 98 12.07 9.94 -8.52
C GLY A 98 12.83 8.81 -7.84
N CYS A 99 12.57 8.57 -6.55
CA CYS A 99 13.28 7.59 -5.74
C CYS A 99 12.35 7.00 -4.69
N LEU A 100 12.33 5.67 -4.61
CA LEU A 100 11.51 4.90 -3.67
C LEU A 100 12.32 4.60 -2.40
N PRO A 101 11.74 4.80 -1.21
CA PRO A 101 12.40 4.46 0.04
C PRO A 101 12.38 2.93 0.28
N PRO A 102 13.28 2.42 1.14
CA PRO A 102 13.26 1.03 1.58
C PRO A 102 12.20 0.79 2.66
N THR A 103 11.87 -0.48 2.86
CA THR A 103 11.15 -1.01 4.02
C THR A 103 12.16 -1.36 5.11
N VAL A 104 12.34 -0.46 6.07
CA VAL A 104 13.30 -0.65 7.17
C VAL A 104 12.86 -1.80 8.09
N GLY A 105 13.81 -2.64 8.50
CA GLY A 105 13.57 -3.78 9.39
C GLY A 105 13.02 -5.03 8.68
N HIS A 106 12.87 -5.00 7.35
CA HIS A 106 12.48 -6.17 6.57
C HIS A 106 13.71 -7.00 6.20
N GLU A 107 13.94 -8.11 6.92
CA GLU A 107 15.10 -8.99 6.69
C GLU A 107 14.74 -10.31 6.01
N VAL A 108 13.61 -10.91 6.38
CA VAL A 108 13.16 -12.21 5.89
C VAL A 108 11.76 -12.07 5.32
N GLN A 109 11.63 -12.25 4.01
CA GLN A 109 10.34 -12.26 3.33
C GLN A 109 9.63 -13.59 3.58
N ASP A 110 8.36 -13.53 3.98
CA ASP A 110 7.49 -14.70 4.00
C ASP A 110 7.18 -15.13 2.56
N ALA A 111 7.53 -16.38 2.22
CA ALA A 111 7.29 -16.96 0.91
C ALA A 111 5.80 -16.98 0.50
N ALA A 112 4.88 -16.95 1.46
CA ALA A 112 3.45 -16.85 1.21
C ALA A 112 3.00 -15.44 0.77
N MET A 113 3.82 -14.41 0.98
CA MET A 113 3.55 -13.03 0.61
C MET A 113 4.45 -12.61 -0.56
N ALA A 114 4.15 -13.09 -1.76
CA ALA A 114 5.00 -12.92 -2.94
C ALA A 114 4.95 -11.50 -3.57
N LEU A 115 5.45 -10.50 -2.84
CA LEU A 115 5.57 -9.10 -3.26
C LEU A 115 7.05 -8.72 -3.55
N ASP A 116 7.28 -7.74 -4.42
CA ASP A 116 8.60 -7.10 -4.60
C ASP A 116 8.80 -6.03 -3.51
N VAL A 117 9.11 -6.47 -2.28
CA VAL A 117 9.33 -5.56 -1.15
C VAL A 117 10.73 -4.94 -1.23
N LEU A 118 10.78 -3.62 -1.23
CA LEU A 118 12.04 -2.86 -1.28
C LEU A 118 12.77 -2.96 0.05
N THR A 119 14.01 -3.47 0.04
CA THR A 119 14.92 -3.49 1.20
C THR A 119 16.03 -2.45 1.11
N ALA A 120 16.19 -1.81 -0.05
CA ALA A 120 17.11 -0.72 -0.30
C ALA A 120 16.41 0.39 -1.10
N PRO A 121 16.85 1.67 -1.00
CA PRO A 121 16.34 2.72 -1.85
C PRO A 121 16.47 2.34 -3.34
N ARG A 122 15.45 2.64 -4.13
CA ARG A 122 15.41 2.31 -5.57
C ARG A 122 15.15 3.55 -6.40
N ALA A 123 16.04 3.85 -7.35
CA ALA A 123 15.80 4.91 -8.32
C ALA A 123 14.57 4.58 -9.18
N ALA A 124 13.68 5.56 -9.35
CA ALA A 124 12.47 5.47 -10.13
C ALA A 124 12.29 6.75 -10.96
N PRO A 125 13.20 7.03 -11.92
CA PRO A 125 13.06 8.18 -12.79
C PRO A 125 11.77 8.05 -13.61
N GLY A 126 10.92 9.06 -13.52
CA GLY A 126 9.61 9.04 -14.19
C GLY A 126 8.50 8.34 -13.39
N LEU A 127 8.66 8.15 -12.07
CA LEU A 127 7.56 7.73 -11.19
C LEU A 127 6.35 8.66 -11.35
N ARG A 128 5.17 8.12 -11.69
CA ARG A 128 3.95 8.90 -11.94
C ARG A 128 2.85 8.63 -10.95
N HIS A 129 2.63 7.38 -10.56
CA HIS A 129 1.51 6.99 -9.71
C HIS A 129 1.96 6.10 -8.56
N VAL A 130 1.71 6.58 -7.34
CA VAL A 130 1.91 5.83 -6.10
C VAL A 130 0.55 5.52 -5.50
N LEU A 131 0.28 4.25 -5.22
CA LEU A 131 -0.88 3.85 -4.45
C LEU A 131 -0.47 3.64 -2.98
N SER A 132 -1.14 4.31 -2.05
CA SER A 132 -0.90 4.18 -0.60
C SER A 132 -2.11 3.56 0.08
N GLY A 133 -1.88 2.46 0.81
CA GLY A 133 -2.91 1.72 1.54
C GLY A 133 -2.95 2.06 3.03
N GLY A 134 -4.17 2.22 3.56
CA GLY A 134 -4.41 2.45 4.99
C GLY A 134 -5.53 1.55 5.50
N PHE A 135 -5.18 0.55 6.31
CA PHE A 135 -6.10 -0.49 6.77
C PHE A 135 -6.12 -0.53 8.29
N ALA A 136 -7.25 -0.13 8.88
CA ALA A 136 -7.39 0.04 10.32
C ALA A 136 -8.33 -1.00 10.92
N PHE A 137 -8.27 -1.12 12.25
CA PHE A 137 -9.26 -1.88 13.02
C PHE A 137 -10.70 -1.43 12.71
N GLY A 138 -11.64 -2.32 12.98
CA GLY A 138 -13.04 -2.17 12.56
C GLY A 138 -13.26 -2.47 11.08
N GLY A 139 -12.22 -2.92 10.37
CA GLY A 139 -12.31 -3.23 8.95
C GLY A 139 -12.34 -2.01 8.05
N LEU A 140 -11.85 -0.87 8.53
CA LEU A 140 -11.88 0.39 7.80
C LEU A 140 -10.70 0.45 6.83
N ASN A 141 -10.99 0.35 5.54
CA ASN A 141 -9.98 0.33 4.50
C ASN A 141 -10.03 1.60 3.65
N SER A 142 -8.86 2.17 3.41
CA SER A 142 -8.67 3.33 2.54
C SER A 142 -7.50 3.10 1.59
N ALA A 143 -7.61 3.64 0.38
CA ALA A 143 -6.53 3.65 -0.58
C ALA A 143 -6.45 5.02 -1.28
N LEU A 144 -5.27 5.61 -1.31
CA LEU A 144 -5.00 6.89 -1.94
C LEU A 144 -4.09 6.69 -3.15
N LEU A 145 -4.55 7.12 -4.33
CA LEU A 145 -3.71 7.19 -5.52
C LEU A 145 -3.18 8.62 -5.65
N LEU A 146 -1.86 8.76 -5.70
CA LEU A 146 -1.14 10.02 -5.83
C LEU A 146 -0.45 10.06 -7.18
N GLY A 147 -0.49 11.19 -7.86
CA GLY A 147 0.19 11.40 -9.13
C GLY A 147 0.16 12.85 -9.58
N PRO A 148 0.62 13.16 -10.81
CA PRO A 148 0.63 14.52 -11.33
C PRO A 148 -0.77 15.12 -11.37
N ALA A 149 -0.85 16.45 -11.18
CA ALA A 149 -2.09 17.18 -11.40
C ALA A 149 -2.46 17.08 -12.89
N SER A 150 -3.69 16.64 -13.17
CA SER A 150 -4.30 16.62 -14.50
C SER A 150 -4.68 18.02 -14.98
#